data_AF-K0NR26-F1
#
_entry.id   AF-K0NR26-F1
#
_cell.length_a   1.000
_cell.length_b   1.000
_cell.length_c   1.000
_cell.angle_alpha   90.00
_cell.angle_beta   90.00
_cell.angle_gamma   90.00
#
_symmetry.space_group_name_H-M   'P 1'
#
loop_
_entity.id
_entity.type
_entity.pdbx_description
1 polymer ?
#
loop_
_entity_poly.entity_id
_entity_poly.type
_entity_poly.pdbx_seq_one_letter_code
_entity_poly.pdbx_strand_id
1 'polypeptide(L)'
;MPLAIGVVGGSISARPDIRQSYSVLGKIKAKELAELIASVGLANNFAALNAISTKGIQAGHMRLQSRNVAMNLDATDAEKEAVYQLMISQQKYGESAAEDFLKELRGK
;
A
#
# COMPACT_ATOMS: atom_id res chain seq x y z
N MET A 1 -19.89 14.78 6.42
CA MET A 1 -20.52 14.30 5.17
C MET A 1 -21.95 13.90 5.48
N PRO A 2 -22.93 14.23 4.63
CA PRO A 2 -24.31 13.76 4.84
C PRO A 2 -24.36 12.23 4.68
N LEU A 3 -24.89 11.54 5.70
CA LEU A 3 -25.06 10.08 5.71
C LEU A 3 -26.53 9.76 6.00
N ALA A 4 -27.28 9.38 4.97
CA ALA A 4 -28.66 8.92 5.10
C ALA A 4 -28.65 7.42 5.45
N ILE A 5 -28.67 7.11 6.75
CA ILE A 5 -28.62 5.75 7.25
C ILE A 5 -29.75 5.48 8.26
N GLY A 6 -30.20 4.22 8.30
CA GLY A 6 -31.18 3.73 9.25
C GLY A 6 -30.60 2.65 10.16
N VAL A 7 -31.22 2.47 11.33
CA VAL A 7 -30.88 1.42 12.31
C VAL A 7 -32.01 0.39 12.48
N VAL A 8 -33.11 0.57 11.72
CA VAL A 8 -34.29 -0.30 11.75
C VAL A 8 -34.90 -0.41 10.35
N GLY A 9 -35.62 -1.50 10.10
CA GLY A 9 -36.43 -1.69 8.90
C GLY A 9 -35.68 -2.22 7.69
N GLY A 10 -36.45 -2.53 6.63
CA GLY A 10 -35.91 -3.04 5.37
C GLY A 10 -35.02 -4.27 5.54
N SER A 11 -33.85 -4.24 4.89
CA SER A 11 -32.86 -5.31 4.94
C SER A 11 -32.28 -5.54 6.34
N ILE A 12 -32.22 -4.52 7.20
CA ILE A 12 -31.71 -4.62 8.58
C ILE A 12 -32.56 -5.61 9.38
N SER A 13 -33.89 -5.54 9.23
CA SER A 13 -34.81 -6.45 9.92
C SER A 13 -34.96 -7.80 9.21
N ALA A 14 -34.81 -7.85 7.88
CA ALA A 14 -35.03 -9.08 7.10
C ALA A 14 -33.83 -10.04 7.14
N ARG A 15 -32.59 -9.52 7.13
CA ARG A 15 -31.37 -10.30 6.91
C ARG A 15 -30.68 -10.73 8.21
N PRO A 16 -30.51 -12.05 8.46
CA PRO A 16 -29.85 -12.56 9.67
C PRO A 16 -28.41 -12.09 9.87
N ASP A 17 -27.63 -12.03 8.78
CA ASP A 17 -26.23 -11.57 8.78
C ASP A 17 -26.12 -10.10 9.20
N ILE A 18 -27.05 -9.25 8.77
CA ILE A 18 -27.07 -7.84 9.18
C ILE A 18 -27.47 -7.72 10.66
N ARG A 19 -28.47 -8.46 11.13
CA ARG A 19 -28.85 -8.47 12.55
C ARG A 19 -27.70 -8.91 13.45
N GLN A 20 -26.88 -9.86 13.00
CA GLN A 20 -25.67 -10.27 13.72
C GLN A 20 -24.66 -9.12 13.82
N SER A 21 -24.40 -8.38 12.74
CA SER A 21 -23.54 -7.18 12.80
C SER A 21 -24.07 -6.13 13.78
N TYR A 22 -25.38 -5.88 13.81
CA TYR A 22 -26.00 -4.99 14.80
C TYR A 22 -25.92 -5.52 16.23
N SER A 23 -25.89 -6.84 16.43
CA SER A 23 -25.71 -7.43 17.77
C SER A 23 -24.34 -7.11 18.37
N VAL A 24 -23.30 -6.98 17.54
CA VAL A 24 -21.96 -6.54 17.96
C VAL A 24 -21.96 -5.06 18.35
N LEU A 25 -22.71 -4.22 17.62
CA LEU A 25 -22.84 -2.79 17.90
C LEU A 25 -23.77 -2.49 19.09
N GLY A 26 -24.64 -3.43 19.44
CA GLY A 26 -25.65 -3.25 20.48
C GLY A 26 -26.77 -2.28 20.08
N LYS A 27 -27.43 -1.68 21.08
CA LYS A 27 -28.47 -0.68 20.85
C LYS A 27 -27.81 0.64 20.42
N ILE A 28 -27.90 0.96 19.14
CA ILE A 28 -27.32 2.18 18.54
C ILE A 28 -28.41 3.00 17.83
N LYS A 29 -28.33 4.32 17.94
CA LYS A 29 -29.18 5.27 17.21
C LYS A 29 -28.59 5.59 15.84
N ALA A 30 -29.43 5.98 14.89
CA ALA A 30 -28.99 6.34 13.53
C ALA A 30 -27.90 7.42 13.51
N LYS A 31 -28.01 8.42 14.39
CA LYS A 31 -26.99 9.47 14.52
C LYS A 31 -25.64 8.92 15.01
N GLU A 32 -25.65 8.08 16.03
CA GLU A 32 -24.44 7.45 16.59
C GLU A 32 -23.77 6.54 15.55
N LEU A 33 -24.56 5.78 14.79
CA LEU A 33 -24.05 4.96 13.70
C LEU A 33 -23.42 5.83 12.59
N ALA A 34 -23.99 6.99 12.30
CA ALA A 34 -23.46 7.89 11.27
C ALA A 34 -22.13 8.49 11.69
N GLU A 35 -22.01 8.89 12.96
CA GLU A 35 -20.76 9.35 13.56
C GLU A 35 -19.70 8.24 13.53
N LEU A 36 -20.06 7.02 13.92
CA LEU A 36 -19.17 5.85 13.87
C LEU A 36 -18.66 5.59 12.45
N ILE A 37 -19.55 5.55 11.45
CA ILE A 37 -19.19 5.32 10.05
C ILE A 37 -18.25 6.42 9.55
N ALA A 38 -18.54 7.69 9.87
CA ALA A 38 -17.69 8.81 9.50
C ALA A 38 -16.29 8.70 10.14
N SER A 39 -16.21 8.33 11.43
CA SER A 39 -14.95 8.11 12.14
C SER A 39 -14.15 6.95 11.53
N VAL A 40 -14.80 5.83 11.19
CA VAL A 40 -14.15 4.70 10.51
C VAL A 40 -13.64 5.12 9.13
N GLY A 41 -14.43 5.89 8.37
CA GLY A 41 -14.00 6.44 7.09
C GLY A 41 -12.77 7.33 7.21
N LEU A 42 -12.72 8.19 8.23
CA LEU A 42 -11.56 9.03 8.50
C LEU A 42 -10.33 8.21 8.92
N ALA A 43 -10.51 7.21 9.78
CA ALA A 43 -9.43 6.31 10.19
C ALA A 43 -8.86 5.52 8.99
N ASN A 44 -9.73 5.04 8.10
CA ASN A 44 -9.33 4.36 6.87
C ASN A 44 -8.55 5.30 5.93
N ASN A 45 -9.04 6.53 5.74
CA ASN A 45 -8.35 7.53 4.94
C ASN A 45 -6.95 7.86 5.53
N PHE A 46 -6.88 8.06 6.85
CA PHE A 46 -5.61 8.28 7.53
C PHE A 46 -4.64 7.10 7.35
N ALA A 47 -5.12 5.87 7.55
CA ALA A 47 -4.30 4.68 7.38
C ALA A 47 -3.76 4.55 5.94
N ALA A 48 -4.57 4.85 4.93
CA ALA A 48 -4.15 4.83 3.53
C ALA A 48 -3.08 5.89 3.23
N LEU A 49 -3.29 7.13 3.68
CA LEU A 49 -2.30 8.20 3.52
C LEU A 49 -1.00 7.89 4.25
N ASN A 50 -1.10 7.37 5.48
CA ASN A 50 0.06 6.95 6.26
C ASN A 50 0.81 5.80 5.57
N ALA A 51 0.11 4.79 5.06
CA ALA A 51 0.72 3.69 4.34
C ALA A 51 1.56 4.19 3.15
N ILE A 52 1.02 5.07 2.31
CA ILE A 52 1.70 5.59 1.12
C ILE A 52 2.83 6.57 1.47
N SER A 53 2.70 7.34 2.57
CA SER A 53 3.71 8.30 3.01
C SER A 53 4.85 7.68 3.81
N THR A 54 4.68 6.48 4.38
CA THR A 54 5.72 5.81 5.16
C THR A 54 6.82 5.21 4.30
N LYS A 55 8.05 5.23 4.83
CA LYS A 55 9.24 4.69 4.18
C LYS A 55 9.17 3.20 3.91
N GLY A 56 8.36 2.43 4.64
CA GLY A 56 8.31 0.97 4.52
C GLY A 56 7.87 0.51 3.12
N ILE A 57 6.72 1.03 2.65
CA ILE A 57 6.19 0.71 1.33
C ILE A 57 7.11 1.25 0.24
N GLN A 58 7.56 2.51 0.38
CA GLN A 58 8.48 3.13 -0.58
C GLN A 58 9.80 2.36 -0.70
N ALA A 59 10.43 1.96 0.41
CA ALA A 59 11.66 1.18 0.39
C ALA A 59 11.48 -0.21 -0.23
N GLY A 60 10.33 -0.87 0.01
CA GLY A 60 9.98 -2.11 -0.67
C GLY A 60 9.83 -1.94 -2.18
N HIS A 61 9.11 -0.88 -2.60
CA HIS A 61 8.90 -0.56 -4.00
C HIS A 61 10.22 -0.22 -4.71
N MET A 62 11.11 0.57 -4.07
CA MET A 62 12.43 0.89 -4.64
C MET A 62 13.29 -0.36 -4.80
N ARG A 63 13.31 -1.27 -3.83
CA ARG A 63 14.04 -2.55 -3.97
C ARG A 63 13.54 -3.38 -5.14
N LEU A 64 12.22 -3.46 -5.32
CA LEU A 64 11.62 -4.19 -6.44
C LEU A 64 11.95 -3.51 -7.77
N GLN A 65 11.84 -2.19 -7.83
CA GLN A 65 12.17 -1.40 -9.02
C GLN A 65 13.63 -1.57 -9.42
N SER A 66 14.58 -1.49 -8.47
CA SER A 66 16.00 -1.68 -8.76
C SER A 66 16.30 -3.08 -9.26
N ARG A 67 15.62 -4.09 -8.73
CA ARG A 67 15.73 -5.46 -9.23
C ARG A 67 15.24 -5.56 -10.67
N ASN A 68 14.10 -4.97 -11.00
CA ASN A 68 13.58 -4.97 -12.37
C ASN A 68 14.53 -4.25 -13.33
N VAL A 69 15.03 -3.07 -12.95
CA VAL A 69 16.00 -2.31 -13.75
C VAL A 69 17.27 -3.13 -14.00
N ALA A 70 17.86 -3.73 -12.95
CA ALA A 70 19.06 -4.56 -13.10
C ALA A 70 18.82 -5.80 -13.97
N MET A 71 17.66 -6.46 -13.85
CA MET A 71 17.32 -7.66 -14.62
C MET A 71 17.11 -7.39 -16.10
N ASN A 72 16.72 -6.17 -16.47
CA ASN A 72 16.53 -5.72 -17.85
C ASN A 72 17.83 -5.36 -18.58
N LEU A 73 18.97 -5.28 -17.87
CA LEU A 73 20.26 -5.00 -18.50
C LEU A 73 20.70 -6.11 -19.46
N ASP A 74 21.39 -5.73 -20.53
CA ASP A 74 22.09 -6.68 -21.41
C ASP A 74 23.42 -7.12 -20.77
N ALA A 75 23.29 -8.04 -19.82
CA ALA A 75 24.38 -8.50 -18.96
C ALA A 75 24.17 -9.95 -18.52
N THR A 76 25.23 -10.60 -18.06
CA THR A 76 25.16 -11.93 -17.44
C THR A 76 24.42 -11.88 -16.11
N ASP A 77 23.86 -13.00 -15.65
CA ASP A 77 23.13 -13.04 -14.36
C ASP A 77 24.00 -12.61 -13.17
N ALA A 78 25.31 -12.93 -13.21
CA ALA A 78 26.26 -12.51 -12.19
C ALA A 78 26.48 -10.98 -12.19
N GLU A 79 26.59 -10.36 -13.37
CA GLU A 79 26.69 -8.90 -13.50
C GLU A 79 25.39 -8.22 -13.05
N LYS A 80 24.23 -8.77 -13.42
CA LYS A 80 22.91 -8.23 -13.02
C LYS A 80 22.75 -8.21 -11.50
N GLU A 81 23.13 -9.30 -10.83
CA GLU A 81 23.08 -9.37 -9.37
C GLU A 81 24.08 -8.38 -8.73
N ALA A 82 25.30 -8.26 -9.28
CA ALA A 82 26.29 -7.30 -8.79
C ALA A 82 25.80 -5.85 -8.93
N VAL A 83 25.22 -5.49 -10.08
CA VAL A 83 24.62 -4.16 -10.30
C VAL A 83 23.47 -3.91 -9.33
N TYR A 84 22.58 -4.89 -9.13
CA TYR A 84 21.49 -4.77 -8.16
C TYR A 84 22.01 -4.46 -6.75
N GLN A 85 23.03 -5.18 -6.27
CA GLN A 85 23.63 -4.92 -4.96
C GLN A 85 24.27 -3.52 -4.87
N LEU A 86 24.94 -3.06 -5.93
CA LEU A 86 25.49 -1.70 -6.01
C LEU A 86 24.38 -0.64 -5.95
N MET A 87 23.29 -0.82 -6.69
CA MET A 87 22.12 0.07 -6.68
C MET A 87 21.50 0.20 -5.28
N ILE A 88 21.34 -0.91 -4.56
CA ILE A 88 20.81 -0.90 -3.18
C ILE A 88 21.80 -0.25 -2.21
N SER A 89 23.09 -0.57 -2.30
CA SER A 89 24.12 -0.04 -1.39
C SER A 89 24.32 1.48 -1.54
N GLN A 90 24.30 1.99 -2.78
CA GLN A 90 24.48 3.41 -3.07
C GLN A 90 23.17 4.21 -3.11
N GLN A 91 22.03 3.54 -2.93
CA GLN A 91 20.70 4.14 -3.03
C GLN A 91 20.44 4.88 -4.35
N LYS A 92 21.00 4.37 -5.46
CA LYS A 92 20.79 4.90 -6.82
C LYS A 92 20.00 3.88 -7.63
N TYR A 93 18.76 4.21 -7.96
CA TYR A 93 17.77 3.24 -8.44
C TYR A 93 17.30 3.43 -9.89
N GLY A 94 17.84 4.44 -10.59
CA GLY A 94 17.47 4.74 -11.98
C GLY A 94 18.22 3.86 -13.00
N GLU A 95 17.69 3.80 -14.23
CA GLU A 95 18.32 3.08 -15.35
C GLU A 95 19.73 3.60 -15.66
N SER A 96 19.92 4.93 -15.71
CA SER A 96 21.24 5.51 -15.96
C SER A 96 22.29 5.07 -14.95
N ALA A 97 21.92 5.02 -13.66
CA ALA A 97 22.81 4.53 -12.62
C ALA A 97 23.13 3.04 -12.79
N ALA A 98 22.17 2.23 -13.22
CA ALA A 98 22.38 0.81 -13.48
C ALA A 98 23.35 0.59 -14.66
N GLU A 99 23.24 1.38 -15.73
CA GLU A 99 24.19 1.37 -16.84
C GLU A 99 25.60 1.80 -16.42
N ASP A 100 25.71 2.86 -15.62
CA ASP A 100 26.99 3.36 -15.12
C ASP A 100 27.69 2.32 -14.23
N PHE A 101 26.94 1.67 -13.33
CA PHE A 101 27.49 0.57 -12.51
C PHE A 101 27.92 -0.63 -13.36
N LEU A 102 27.19 -0.94 -14.43
CA LEU A 102 27.58 -2.02 -15.34
C LEU A 102 28.87 -1.69 -16.10
N LYS A 103 29.05 -0.42 -16.51
CA LYS A 103 30.31 0.05 -17.14
C LYS A 103 31.48 -0.03 -16.16
N GLU A 104 31.28 0.43 -14.92
CA GLU A 104 32.28 0.38 -13.86
C GLU A 104 32.72 -1.06 -13.57
N LEU A 105 31.78 -2.00 -13.46
CA LEU A 105 32.07 -3.43 -13.29
C LEU A 105 32.88 -4.03 -14.46
N ARG A 106 32.64 -3.55 -15.68
CA ARG A 106 33.34 -3.99 -16.89
C ARG A 106 34.65 -3.22 -17.12
N GLY A 107 35.00 -2.26 -16.25
CA GLY A 107 36.19 -1.41 -16.39
C GLY A 107 36.16 -0.46 -17.59
N LYS A 108 34.96 0.00 -17.99
CA LYS A 108 34.73 0.92 -19.11
C LYS A 108 34.36 2.32 -18.65
#